data_AF-A0A848VMS6-F1
#
_entry.id   AF-A0A848VMS6-F1
#
_cell.length_a   1.000
_cell.length_b   1.000
_cell.length_c   1.000
_cell.angle_alpha   90.00
_cell.angle_beta   90.00
_cell.angle_gamma   90.00
#
_symmetry.space_group_name_H-M   'P 1'
#
loop_
_entity.id
_entity.type
_entity.pdbx_description
1 polymer ?
#
loop_
_entity_poly.entity_id
_entity_poly.type
_entity_poly.pdbx_seq_one_letter_code
_entity_poly.pdbx_strand_id
1 'polypeptide(L)'
;MSNLGFNTGYIEDLYRQYLEDPSSVSESWQDFFADYNPGAEFVPHEPAVATAPAEVAPKPAVAKAPASGDGAPAQAEDLVKTKAIRGAAAKIVENMEASLQVPTATSVRSVPVKLLAENRALINAHQRDVGGSKVSYTHIIAFAIVRGMSKYPNMNTSFRKTNGTPEHVLHESVNLGLAIDIEKRGKRTLMVPNIKSADSLSFSEFLGHYNDLVRRTRDSALELSDFDTTTATLTNPGMIGTILSVPRLMATQGLIVGVGSIGYPTEYHAFPPEVIAQTGISQVMTITSTYDHRVIQGAESGAFLKHVEQLLTGHHGFYEEIFKSLGIPYQPYVLATDSTPQVGSQRDEMDMVRKQARVLQLIRAFRVRAHLQADVNPLGYDWEYHPELDPKEYGLTIWDLDRRFVTGGLGGSDILPLRDILDILRQTYTRKVGIEFMHISD
;
A
#
# COMPACT_ATOMS: atom_id res chain seq x y z
N MET A 1 -15.95 8.45 32.35
CA MET A 1 -14.73 8.69 31.56
C MET A 1 -13.80 9.48 32.46
N SER A 2 -12.90 8.79 33.14
CA SER A 2 -12.00 9.33 34.14
C SER A 2 -11.04 10.35 33.51
N ASN A 3 -10.79 11.45 34.24
CA ASN A 3 -10.09 12.65 33.77
C ASN A 3 -8.56 12.51 33.61
N LEU A 4 -8.04 11.29 33.46
CA LEU A 4 -6.61 11.02 33.23
C LEU A 4 -6.46 10.18 31.96
N GLY A 5 -6.14 10.84 30.85
CA GLY A 5 -5.98 10.22 29.53
C GLY A 5 -4.83 9.20 29.46
N PHE A 6 -4.93 8.29 28.47
CA PHE A 6 -3.99 7.29 27.91
C PHE A 6 -3.01 6.48 28.80
N ASN A 7 -2.74 6.87 30.05
CA ASN A 7 -1.81 6.21 30.98
C ASN A 7 -2.47 5.82 32.31
N THR A 8 -3.80 5.64 32.33
CA THR A 8 -4.59 5.43 33.55
C THR A 8 -4.06 4.26 34.40
N GLY A 9 -3.76 3.10 33.80
CA GLY A 9 -3.26 1.93 34.54
C GLY A 9 -1.89 2.13 35.21
N TYR A 10 -0.99 2.90 34.58
CA TYR A 10 0.33 3.19 35.17
C TYR A 10 0.23 4.12 36.39
N ILE A 11 -0.67 5.10 36.31
CA ILE A 11 -0.92 6.04 37.41
C ILE A 11 -1.63 5.32 38.57
N GLU A 12 -2.53 4.38 38.29
CA GLU A 12 -3.19 3.55 39.30
C GLU A 12 -2.20 2.65 40.06
N ASP A 13 -1.23 2.06 39.36
CA ASP A 13 -0.17 1.25 39.99
C ASP A 13 0.78 2.11 40.85
N LEU A 14 1.16 3.30 40.38
CA LEU A 14 1.96 4.25 41.16
C LEU A 14 1.21 4.78 42.38
N TYR A 15 -0.10 5.04 42.26
CA TYR A 15 -0.91 5.48 43.39
C TYR A 15 -1.04 4.37 44.45
N ARG A 16 -1.14 3.10 44.02
CA ARG A 16 -1.12 1.95 44.94
C ARG A 16 0.20 1.87 45.70
N GLN A 17 1.33 2.00 45.01
CA GLN A 17 2.65 2.02 45.63
C GLN A 17 2.77 3.16 46.65
N TYR A 18 2.27 4.36 46.30
CA TYR A 18 2.23 5.50 47.21
C TYR A 18 1.39 5.25 48.47
N LEU A 19 0.25 4.55 48.36
CA LEU A 19 -0.58 4.19 49.52
C LEU A 19 0.08 3.15 50.44
N GLU A 20 0.89 2.24 49.90
CA GLU A 20 1.63 1.23 50.66
C GLU A 20 2.87 1.83 51.34
N ASP A 21 3.64 2.64 50.61
CA ASP A 21 4.80 3.40 51.09
C ASP A 21 4.99 4.67 50.25
N PRO A 22 4.76 5.87 50.80
CA PRO A 22 4.94 7.12 50.08
C PRO A 22 6.35 7.31 49.50
N SER A 23 7.38 6.73 50.13
CA SER A 23 8.77 6.83 49.68
C SER A 23 9.11 5.91 48.49
N SER A 24 8.20 4.99 48.14
CA SER A 24 8.38 4.06 47.01
C SER A 24 8.22 4.72 45.64
N VAL A 25 7.62 5.92 45.59
CA VAL A 25 7.47 6.73 44.37
C VAL A 25 8.34 7.98 44.45
N SER A 26 8.72 8.54 43.30
CA SER A 26 9.57 9.75 43.25
C SER A 26 8.90 10.95 43.93
N GLU A 27 9.69 11.93 44.41
CA GLU A 27 9.18 13.18 45.03
C GLU A 27 8.08 13.87 44.18
N SER A 28 8.26 13.93 42.85
CA SER A 28 7.26 14.51 41.95
C SER A 28 5.89 13.79 41.96
N TRP A 29 5.88 12.49 42.23
CA TRP A 29 4.67 11.69 42.38
C TRP A 29 4.09 11.78 43.80
N GLN A 30 4.94 11.95 44.81
CA GLN A 30 4.51 12.17 46.19
C GLN A 30 3.72 13.48 46.31
N ASP A 31 4.23 14.56 45.71
CA ASP A 31 3.56 15.87 45.69
C ASP A 31 2.24 15.80 44.91
N PHE A 32 2.23 15.08 43.78
CA PHE A 32 1.02 14.90 42.98
C PHE A 32 -0.06 14.11 43.73
N PHE A 33 0.32 13.05 44.45
CA PHE A 33 -0.63 12.20 45.18
C PHE A 33 -1.06 12.76 46.54
N ALA A 34 -0.30 13.70 47.12
CA ALA A 34 -0.66 14.36 48.38
C ALA A 34 -2.03 15.07 48.30
N ASP A 35 -2.35 15.64 47.13
CA ASP A 35 -3.60 16.36 46.87
C ASP A 35 -4.58 15.56 45.98
N TYR A 36 -4.27 14.29 45.67
CA TYR A 36 -5.06 13.46 44.75
C TYR A 36 -6.17 12.69 45.48
N ASN A 37 -7.43 13.00 45.14
CA ASN A 37 -8.61 12.30 45.65
C ASN A 37 -9.37 11.61 44.50
N PRO A 38 -9.07 10.33 44.20
CA PRO A 38 -9.84 9.60 43.20
C PRO A 38 -11.23 9.30 43.76
N GLY A 39 -12.26 9.89 43.15
CA GLY A 39 -13.66 9.57 43.48
C GLY A 39 -13.99 8.09 43.30
N ALA A 40 -15.23 7.70 43.65
CA ALA A 40 -15.71 6.32 43.79
C ALA A 40 -15.68 5.39 42.54
N GLU A 41 -14.92 5.73 41.49
CA GLU A 41 -14.66 4.90 40.32
C GLU A 41 -13.33 4.10 40.41
N PHE A 42 -12.58 4.18 41.52
CA PHE A 42 -11.37 3.37 41.73
C PHE A 42 -11.70 2.02 42.38
N VAL A 43 -11.45 0.92 41.67
CA VAL A 43 -11.53 -0.46 42.20
C VAL A 43 -10.16 -1.13 42.03
N PRO A 44 -9.44 -1.52 43.11
CA PRO A 44 -8.14 -2.15 42.99
C PRO A 44 -8.25 -3.52 42.31
N HIS A 45 -7.54 -3.72 41.19
CA HIS A 45 -7.37 -5.03 40.57
C HIS A 45 -6.14 -5.74 41.18
N GLU A 46 -6.34 -6.91 41.79
CA GLU A 46 -5.28 -7.78 42.31
C GLU A 46 -4.54 -8.49 41.15
N PRO A 47 -3.19 -8.43 41.07
CA PRO A 47 -2.46 -9.09 40.01
C PRO A 47 -2.26 -10.59 40.30
N ALA A 48 -2.55 -11.42 39.29
CA ALA A 48 -2.24 -12.84 39.29
C ALA A 48 -0.73 -13.08 39.20
N VAL A 49 -0.16 -13.73 40.22
CA VAL A 49 1.26 -14.07 40.29
C VAL A 49 1.56 -15.34 39.48
N ALA A 50 2.44 -15.22 38.49
CA ALA A 50 3.05 -16.33 37.78
C ALA A 50 4.17 -16.97 38.62
N THR A 51 4.21 -18.30 38.70
CA THR A 51 5.33 -19.06 39.27
C THR A 51 5.74 -20.21 38.36
N ALA A 52 7.06 -20.45 38.30
CA ALA A 52 7.73 -21.64 37.77
C ALA A 52 8.99 -21.89 38.63
N PRO A 53 9.66 -23.06 38.56
CA PRO A 53 9.18 -24.40 38.91
C PRO A 53 10.17 -25.18 39.82
N ALA A 54 9.72 -26.15 40.63
CA ALA A 54 10.59 -27.25 41.13
C ALA A 54 9.82 -28.49 41.67
N GLU A 55 10.49 -29.63 41.52
CA GLU A 55 10.17 -31.06 41.58
C GLU A 55 9.69 -31.69 42.93
N VAL A 56 8.58 -32.46 42.84
CA VAL A 56 8.26 -33.85 43.32
C VAL A 56 8.30 -34.32 44.81
N ALA A 57 7.06 -34.64 45.29
CA ALA A 57 6.56 -35.74 46.18
C ALA A 57 6.94 -35.86 47.69
N PRO A 58 6.18 -36.59 48.54
CA PRO A 58 4.83 -37.19 48.40
C PRO A 58 3.80 -36.69 49.45
N LYS A 59 2.53 -37.07 49.24
CA LYS A 59 1.32 -36.62 49.93
C LYS A 59 1.01 -37.46 51.19
N PRO A 60 0.62 -36.86 52.34
CA PRO A 60 -0.03 -37.61 53.42
C PRO A 60 -1.54 -37.75 53.17
N ALA A 61 -2.05 -38.92 53.54
CA ALA A 61 -3.44 -39.33 53.41
C ALA A 61 -4.39 -38.54 54.33
N VAL A 62 -5.61 -38.30 53.85
CA VAL A 62 -6.75 -37.94 54.70
C VAL A 62 -7.87 -38.95 54.49
N ALA A 63 -8.43 -39.37 55.63
CA ALA A 63 -9.29 -40.50 55.86
C ALA A 63 -10.65 -40.47 55.15
N LYS A 64 -11.17 -41.66 54.88
CA LYS A 64 -12.54 -41.94 54.44
C LYS A 64 -13.53 -41.93 55.62
N ALA A 65 -14.74 -41.42 55.39
CA ALA A 65 -16.04 -42.03 55.74
C ALA A 65 -17.19 -41.19 55.11
N PRO A 66 -18.43 -41.71 55.00
CA PRO A 66 -18.87 -42.73 54.06
C PRO A 66 -20.04 -42.26 53.16
N ALA A 67 -20.32 -43.05 52.11
CA ALA A 67 -21.32 -42.81 51.08
C ALA A 67 -22.77 -42.95 51.56
N SER A 68 -23.67 -42.16 50.99
CA SER A 68 -25.00 -42.61 50.52
C SER A 68 -25.71 -41.51 49.73
N GLY A 69 -26.38 -41.90 48.63
CA GLY A 69 -27.44 -41.11 47.99
C GLY A 69 -27.18 -40.75 46.53
N ASP A 70 -27.98 -41.34 45.64
CA ASP A 70 -27.95 -41.16 44.19
C ASP A 70 -28.01 -39.70 43.74
N GLY A 71 -27.12 -39.35 42.81
CA GLY A 71 -27.09 -38.05 42.16
C GLY A 71 -25.91 -38.02 41.20
N ALA A 72 -26.12 -38.49 39.98
CA ALA A 72 -25.15 -38.29 38.89
C ALA A 72 -24.76 -36.80 38.86
N PRO A 73 -23.47 -36.44 38.79
CA PRO A 73 -23.12 -35.06 38.54
C PRO A 73 -23.72 -34.70 37.18
N ALA A 74 -24.63 -33.74 37.18
CA ALA A 74 -25.12 -33.11 35.97
C ALA A 74 -23.91 -32.76 35.11
N GLN A 75 -23.85 -33.34 33.91
CA GLN A 75 -22.89 -32.93 32.90
C GLN A 75 -23.08 -31.43 32.75
N ALA A 76 -22.03 -30.66 33.05
CA ALA A 76 -21.95 -29.29 32.63
C ALA A 76 -22.18 -29.30 31.12
N GLU A 77 -23.33 -28.81 30.67
CA GLU A 77 -23.65 -28.73 29.26
C GLU A 77 -22.53 -27.94 28.59
N ASP A 78 -21.86 -28.59 27.66
CA ASP A 78 -20.76 -28.03 26.90
C ASP A 78 -21.34 -26.90 26.04
N LEU A 79 -21.29 -25.66 26.55
CA LEU A 79 -21.81 -24.45 25.89
C LEU A 79 -21.04 -24.10 24.60
N VAL A 80 -20.07 -24.94 24.21
CA VAL A 80 -19.22 -24.75 23.03
C VAL A 80 -19.85 -25.44 21.82
N LYS A 81 -20.38 -24.63 20.89
CA LYS A 81 -20.80 -25.12 19.56
C LYS A 81 -19.57 -25.47 18.73
N THR A 82 -19.27 -26.76 18.59
CA THR A 82 -18.20 -27.26 17.73
C THR A 82 -18.71 -27.53 16.31
N LYS A 83 -17.91 -27.18 15.29
CA LYS A 83 -18.22 -27.48 13.89
C LYS A 83 -16.96 -27.93 13.16
N ALA A 84 -17.04 -29.09 12.50
CA ALA A 84 -15.94 -29.59 11.68
C ALA A 84 -15.65 -28.66 10.49
N ILE A 85 -14.36 -28.37 10.27
CA ILE A 85 -13.88 -27.62 9.11
C ILE A 85 -13.82 -28.59 7.91
N ARG A 86 -14.47 -28.24 6.79
CA ARG A 86 -14.56 -29.10 5.59
C ARG A 86 -14.37 -28.29 4.31
N GLY A 87 -14.06 -28.99 3.21
CA GLY A 87 -13.94 -28.40 1.87
C GLY A 87 -12.79 -27.40 1.78
N ALA A 88 -13.01 -26.29 1.08
CA ALA A 88 -12.00 -25.25 0.87
C ALA A 88 -11.39 -24.71 2.19
N ALA A 89 -12.17 -24.63 3.27
CA ALA A 89 -11.65 -24.19 4.57
C ALA A 89 -10.66 -25.20 5.18
N ALA A 90 -10.83 -26.50 4.93
CA ALA A 90 -9.87 -27.51 5.38
C ALA A 90 -8.56 -27.42 4.59
N LYS A 91 -8.63 -27.06 3.30
CA LYS A 91 -7.43 -26.81 2.49
C LYS A 91 -6.64 -25.59 2.97
N ILE A 92 -7.32 -24.57 3.49
CA ILE A 92 -6.65 -23.43 4.14
C ILE A 92 -5.87 -23.91 5.36
N VAL A 93 -6.46 -24.75 6.22
CA VAL A 93 -5.77 -25.32 7.39
C VAL A 93 -4.51 -26.07 6.95
N GLU A 94 -4.62 -26.99 5.99
CA GLU A 94 -3.49 -27.75 5.45
C GLU A 94 -2.36 -26.82 4.93
N ASN A 95 -2.72 -25.79 4.16
CA ASN A 95 -1.75 -24.84 3.62
C ASN A 95 -1.09 -24.00 4.73
N MET A 96 -1.84 -23.58 5.76
CA MET A 96 -1.32 -22.82 6.89
C MET A 96 -0.39 -23.66 7.77
N GLU A 97 -0.73 -24.92 8.02
CA GLU A 97 0.14 -25.86 8.74
C GLU A 97 1.43 -26.13 7.96
N ALA A 98 1.34 -26.34 6.64
CA ALA A 98 2.52 -26.50 5.78
C ALA A 98 3.40 -25.24 5.77
N SER A 99 2.80 -24.05 5.80
CA SER A 99 3.52 -22.77 5.87
C SER A 99 4.40 -22.65 7.12
N LEU A 100 4.07 -23.32 8.23
CA LEU A 100 4.89 -23.30 9.45
C LEU A 100 6.29 -23.89 9.23
N GLN A 101 6.46 -24.75 8.23
CA GLN A 101 7.73 -25.38 7.87
C GLN A 101 8.62 -24.52 6.96
N VAL A 102 8.17 -23.31 6.62
CA VAL A 102 8.90 -22.35 5.80
C VAL A 102 9.54 -21.33 6.76
N PRO A 103 10.88 -21.34 6.95
CA PRO A 103 11.57 -20.32 7.73
C PRO A 103 11.54 -19.00 6.96
N THR A 104 10.54 -18.18 7.26
CA THR A 104 10.36 -16.90 6.59
C THR A 104 11.12 -15.78 7.28
N ALA A 105 11.65 -14.85 6.50
CA ALA A 105 11.99 -13.51 6.98
C ALA A 105 11.27 -12.45 6.18
N THR A 106 11.19 -11.24 6.72
CA THR A 106 10.46 -10.13 6.10
C THR A 106 11.31 -8.88 6.01
N SER A 107 11.45 -8.35 4.80
CA SER A 107 11.97 -7.01 4.56
C SER A 107 10.81 -6.04 4.39
N VAL A 108 10.99 -4.81 4.85
CA VAL A 108 9.96 -3.76 4.81
C VAL A 108 10.56 -2.51 4.19
N ARG A 109 9.79 -1.81 3.36
CA ARG A 109 10.17 -0.52 2.78
C ARG A 109 8.96 0.42 2.73
N SER A 110 9.15 1.66 3.13
CA SER A 110 8.19 2.73 2.91
C SER A 110 8.46 3.37 1.55
N VAL A 111 7.42 3.53 0.73
CA VAL A 111 7.51 4.00 -0.66
C VAL A 111 6.67 5.26 -0.83
N PRO A 112 7.21 6.37 -1.36
CA PRO A 112 6.44 7.56 -1.66
C PRO A 112 5.49 7.29 -2.84
N VAL A 113 4.24 7.75 -2.71
CA VAL A 113 3.16 7.48 -3.67
C VAL A 113 2.90 8.65 -4.62
N LYS A 114 3.46 9.85 -4.38
CA LYS A 114 3.15 11.06 -5.18
C LYS A 114 3.24 10.80 -6.68
N LEU A 115 4.39 10.35 -7.19
CA LEU A 115 4.55 10.12 -8.63
C LEU A 115 3.58 9.05 -9.17
N LEU A 116 3.42 7.95 -8.42
CA LEU A 116 2.50 6.87 -8.75
C LEU A 116 1.05 7.36 -8.84
N ALA A 117 0.61 8.23 -7.92
CA ALA A 117 -0.72 8.82 -7.93
C ALA A 117 -0.93 9.72 -9.14
N GLU A 118 0.02 10.60 -9.45
CA GLU A 118 -0.13 11.55 -10.56
C GLU A 118 -0.11 10.85 -11.93
N ASN A 119 0.81 9.90 -12.14
CA ASN A 119 0.84 9.13 -13.38
C ASN A 119 -0.38 8.23 -13.53
N ARG A 120 -0.86 7.62 -12.43
CA ARG A 120 -2.11 6.85 -12.45
C ARG A 120 -3.32 7.73 -12.79
N ALA A 121 -3.36 8.98 -12.32
CA ALA A 121 -4.43 9.92 -12.67
C ALA A 121 -4.44 10.21 -14.17
N LEU A 122 -3.26 10.49 -14.75
CA LEU A 122 -3.08 10.75 -16.18
C LEU A 122 -3.44 9.52 -17.04
N ILE A 123 -2.98 8.33 -16.65
CA ILE A 123 -3.35 7.05 -17.28
C ILE A 123 -4.87 6.89 -17.29
N ASN A 124 -5.53 7.08 -16.14
CA ASN A 124 -6.97 6.90 -16.05
C ASN A 124 -7.77 7.99 -16.79
N ALA A 125 -7.22 9.20 -16.95
CA ALA A 125 -7.83 10.21 -17.80
C ALA A 125 -7.88 9.74 -19.26
N HIS A 126 -6.75 9.28 -19.78
CA HIS A 126 -6.68 8.72 -21.14
C HIS A 126 -7.58 7.49 -21.30
N GLN A 127 -7.54 6.54 -20.36
CA GLN A 127 -8.39 5.33 -20.42
C GLN A 127 -9.89 5.67 -20.50
N ARG A 128 -10.35 6.72 -19.80
CA ARG A 128 -11.74 7.19 -19.92
C ARG A 128 -12.06 7.70 -21.32
N ASP A 129 -11.12 8.40 -21.95
CA ASP A 129 -11.32 9.00 -23.28
C ASP A 129 -11.38 7.93 -24.38
N VAL A 130 -10.60 6.85 -24.24
CA VAL A 130 -10.57 5.74 -25.22
C VAL A 130 -11.52 4.59 -24.89
N GLY A 131 -12.31 4.70 -23.81
CA GLY A 131 -13.23 3.65 -23.36
C GLY A 131 -12.53 2.40 -22.80
N GLY A 132 -11.27 2.54 -22.37
CA GLY A 132 -10.48 1.45 -21.80
C GLY A 132 -10.73 1.22 -20.30
N SER A 133 -10.06 0.20 -19.77
CA SER A 133 -10.25 -0.23 -18.38
C SER A 133 -9.53 0.67 -17.38
N LYS A 134 -10.18 0.89 -16.22
CA LYS A 134 -9.58 1.64 -15.11
C LYS A 134 -8.32 0.94 -14.58
N VAL A 135 -7.23 1.69 -14.45
CA VAL A 135 -5.97 1.21 -13.87
C VAL A 135 -5.94 1.51 -12.38
N SER A 136 -5.82 0.46 -11.56
CA SER A 136 -5.68 0.55 -10.11
C SER A 136 -4.21 0.75 -9.70
N TYR A 137 -3.96 1.19 -8.46
CA TYR A 137 -2.60 1.19 -7.89
C TYR A 137 -2.00 -0.22 -7.91
N THR A 138 -2.82 -1.22 -7.58
CA THR A 138 -2.41 -2.63 -7.55
C THR A 138 -1.94 -3.14 -8.91
N HIS A 139 -2.51 -2.68 -10.02
CA HIS A 139 -2.02 -3.07 -11.36
C HIS A 139 -0.58 -2.60 -11.59
N ILE A 140 -0.29 -1.33 -11.27
CA ILE A 140 1.03 -0.74 -11.47
C ILE A 140 2.04 -1.37 -10.50
N ILE A 141 1.66 -1.59 -9.25
CA ILE A 141 2.52 -2.21 -8.23
C ILE A 141 2.81 -3.68 -8.58
N ALA A 142 1.80 -4.45 -9.02
CA ALA A 142 1.98 -5.83 -9.46
C ALA A 142 2.95 -5.91 -10.64
N PHE A 143 2.82 -5.00 -11.61
CA PHE A 143 3.73 -4.94 -12.74
C PHE A 143 5.16 -4.54 -12.33
N ALA A 144 5.31 -3.59 -11.40
CA ALA A 144 6.62 -3.23 -10.83
C ALA A 144 7.28 -4.41 -10.10
N ILE A 145 6.49 -5.22 -9.38
CA ILE A 145 6.98 -6.46 -8.73
C ILE A 145 7.49 -7.45 -9.78
N VAL A 146 6.73 -7.69 -10.84
CA VAL A 146 7.12 -8.59 -11.94
C VAL A 146 8.42 -8.13 -12.60
N ARG A 147 8.52 -6.84 -12.97
CA ARG A 147 9.75 -6.25 -13.53
C ARG A 147 10.91 -6.33 -12.53
N GLY A 148 10.63 -6.16 -11.25
CA GLY A 148 11.63 -6.33 -10.20
C GLY A 148 12.14 -7.76 -10.08
N MET A 149 11.28 -8.75 -10.28
CA MET A 149 11.69 -10.16 -10.31
C MET A 149 12.50 -10.49 -11.56
N SER A 150 12.24 -9.85 -12.70
CA SER A 150 13.11 -9.97 -13.89
C SER A 150 14.52 -9.45 -13.61
N LYS A 151 14.67 -8.39 -12.79
CA LYS A 151 15.97 -7.88 -12.37
C LYS A 151 16.65 -8.74 -11.30
N TYR A 152 15.86 -9.34 -10.40
CA TYR A 152 16.31 -10.18 -9.29
C TYR A 152 15.70 -11.59 -9.41
N PRO A 153 16.18 -12.42 -10.35
CA PRO A 153 15.55 -13.71 -10.68
C PRO A 153 15.54 -14.70 -9.50
N ASN A 154 16.46 -14.58 -8.54
CA ASN A 154 16.44 -15.41 -7.33
C ASN A 154 15.21 -15.16 -6.43
N MET A 155 14.54 -14.02 -6.58
CA MET A 155 13.25 -13.76 -5.92
C MET A 155 12.13 -14.64 -6.49
N ASN A 156 12.33 -15.23 -7.68
CA ASN A 156 11.44 -16.18 -8.33
C ASN A 156 11.90 -17.64 -8.12
N THR A 157 12.34 -17.99 -6.92
CA THR A 157 12.82 -19.35 -6.62
C THR A 157 11.95 -20.02 -5.58
N SER A 158 12.12 -21.33 -5.38
CA SER A 158 11.44 -22.03 -4.28
C SER A 158 12.34 -23.10 -3.69
N PHE A 159 12.05 -23.49 -2.45
CA PHE A 159 12.72 -24.59 -1.78
C PHE A 159 11.90 -25.87 -1.90
N ARG A 160 12.55 -26.98 -2.28
CA ARG A 160 11.93 -28.30 -2.31
C ARG A 160 12.83 -29.32 -1.61
N LYS A 161 12.24 -30.40 -1.10
CA LYS A 161 13.00 -31.59 -0.70
C LYS A 161 12.58 -32.76 -1.57
N THR A 162 13.53 -33.32 -2.32
CA THR A 162 13.32 -34.54 -3.11
C THR A 162 14.13 -35.65 -2.47
N ASN A 163 13.47 -36.71 -2.01
CA ASN A 163 14.11 -37.84 -1.30
C ASN A 163 14.99 -37.40 -0.09
N GLY A 164 14.57 -36.35 0.61
CA GLY A 164 15.29 -35.79 1.77
C GLY A 164 16.40 -34.80 1.41
N THR A 165 16.83 -34.73 0.16
CA THR A 165 17.85 -33.77 -0.30
C THR A 165 17.21 -32.38 -0.51
N PRO A 166 17.77 -31.31 0.09
CA PRO A 166 17.31 -29.95 -0.18
C PRO A 166 17.68 -29.50 -1.60
N GLU A 167 16.70 -28.98 -2.32
CA GLU A 167 16.83 -28.45 -3.68
C GLU A 167 16.47 -26.96 -3.71
N HIS A 168 17.30 -26.18 -4.40
CA HIS A 168 16.99 -24.81 -4.78
C HIS A 168 16.39 -24.83 -6.19
N VAL A 169 15.09 -24.57 -6.29
CA VAL A 169 14.35 -24.62 -7.57
C VAL A 169 14.31 -23.22 -8.17
N LEU A 170 14.88 -23.08 -9.36
CA LEU A 170 14.82 -21.87 -10.18
C LEU A 170 13.64 -21.98 -11.14
N HIS A 171 12.75 -20.98 -11.17
CA HIS A 171 11.61 -20.95 -12.08
C HIS A 171 11.94 -20.06 -13.29
N GLU A 172 11.66 -20.57 -14.50
CA GLU A 172 11.96 -19.84 -15.76
C GLU A 172 11.05 -18.64 -15.99
N SER A 173 9.81 -18.69 -15.51
CA SER A 173 8.81 -17.64 -15.68
C SER A 173 8.19 -17.22 -14.35
N VAL A 174 7.70 -15.99 -14.28
CA VAL A 174 7.00 -15.46 -13.11
C VAL A 174 5.50 -15.73 -13.25
N ASN A 175 4.97 -16.64 -12.42
CA ASN A 175 3.53 -16.86 -12.30
C ASN A 175 3.02 -16.11 -11.07
N LEU A 176 2.54 -14.88 -11.28
CA LEU A 176 2.17 -13.98 -10.20
C LEU A 176 0.77 -14.30 -9.67
N GLY A 177 0.71 -14.87 -8.47
CA GLY A 177 -0.52 -15.05 -7.70
C GLY A 177 -1.09 -13.72 -7.21
N LEU A 178 -2.41 -13.57 -7.30
CA LEU A 178 -3.14 -12.38 -6.86
C LEU A 178 -4.13 -12.76 -5.78
N ALA A 179 -3.91 -12.28 -4.55
CA ALA A 179 -4.84 -12.51 -3.46
C ALA A 179 -6.10 -11.63 -3.66
N ILE A 180 -7.19 -12.27 -4.11
CA ILE A 180 -8.46 -11.64 -4.39
C ILE A 180 -9.45 -12.07 -3.31
N ASP A 181 -9.92 -11.09 -2.55
CA ASP A 181 -11.00 -11.31 -1.59
C ASP A 181 -12.36 -11.23 -2.28
N ILE A 182 -13.17 -12.26 -2.08
CA ILE A 182 -14.50 -12.40 -2.66
C ILE A 182 -15.51 -12.39 -1.52
N GLU A 183 -16.44 -11.44 -1.55
CA GLU A 183 -17.58 -11.43 -0.66
C GLU A 183 -18.81 -12.00 -1.36
N LYS A 184 -19.36 -13.10 -0.84
CA LYS A 184 -20.59 -13.72 -1.35
C LYS A 184 -21.51 -14.07 -0.19
N ARG A 185 -22.71 -13.48 -0.17
CA ARG A 185 -23.73 -13.70 0.89
C ARG A 185 -23.20 -13.44 2.30
N GLY A 186 -22.44 -12.35 2.48
CA GLY A 186 -21.84 -11.95 3.76
C GLY A 186 -20.66 -12.81 4.23
N LYS A 187 -20.20 -13.78 3.41
CA LYS A 187 -19.00 -14.57 3.69
C LYS A 187 -17.87 -14.10 2.77
N ARG A 188 -16.75 -13.71 3.38
CA ARG A 188 -15.50 -13.40 2.68
C ARG A 188 -14.68 -14.66 2.47
N THR A 189 -14.15 -14.85 1.27
CA THR A 189 -13.28 -15.97 0.90
C THR A 189 -12.13 -15.42 0.08
N LEU A 190 -10.90 -15.72 0.52
CA LEU A 190 -9.69 -15.36 -0.20
C LEU A 190 -9.35 -16.44 -1.22
N MET A 191 -9.11 -16.04 -2.47
CA MET A 191 -8.59 -16.91 -3.52
C MET A 191 -7.32 -16.31 -4.10
N VAL A 192 -6.39 -17.16 -4.53
CA VAL A 192 -5.09 -16.74 -5.09
C VAL A 192 -4.84 -17.40 -6.44
N PRO A 193 -5.59 -17.05 -7.50
CA PRO A 193 -5.23 -17.44 -8.86
C PRO A 193 -3.99 -16.66 -9.34
N ASN A 194 -3.33 -17.12 -10.40
CA ASN A 194 -2.13 -16.49 -10.91
C ASN A 194 -2.20 -16.07 -12.39
N ILE A 195 -1.49 -14.99 -12.72
CA ILE A 195 -1.18 -14.59 -14.10
C ILE A 195 0.06 -15.38 -14.54
N LYS A 196 -0.07 -16.17 -15.60
CA LYS A 196 1.03 -17.00 -16.14
C LYS A 196 2.04 -16.14 -16.88
N SER A 197 3.32 -16.49 -16.74
CA SER A 197 4.44 -15.89 -17.48
C SER A 197 4.39 -14.37 -17.53
N ALA A 198 4.05 -13.75 -16.40
CA ALA A 198 3.76 -12.32 -16.29
C ALA A 198 4.95 -11.45 -16.69
N ASP A 199 6.17 -11.96 -16.54
CA ASP A 199 7.43 -11.31 -16.92
C ASP A 199 7.57 -11.07 -18.43
N SER A 200 6.93 -11.90 -19.25
CA SER A 200 6.94 -11.78 -20.71
C SER A 200 5.91 -10.78 -21.26
N LEU A 201 4.96 -10.34 -20.43
CA LEU A 201 3.85 -9.50 -20.87
C LEU A 201 4.24 -8.02 -20.98
N SER A 202 3.69 -7.33 -21.98
CA SER A 202 3.57 -5.88 -21.96
C SER A 202 2.57 -5.42 -20.88
N PHE A 203 2.55 -4.13 -20.54
CA PHE A 203 1.62 -3.64 -19.51
C PHE A 203 0.14 -3.78 -19.93
N SER A 204 -0.18 -3.56 -21.21
CA SER A 204 -1.54 -3.69 -21.74
C SER A 204 -2.02 -5.15 -21.71
N GLU A 205 -1.18 -6.11 -22.10
CA GLU A 205 -1.47 -7.54 -21.97
C GLU A 205 -1.62 -7.94 -20.51
N PHE A 206 -0.69 -7.53 -19.65
CA PHE A 206 -0.74 -7.78 -18.21
C PHE A 206 -2.04 -7.25 -17.59
N LEU A 207 -2.44 -6.02 -17.93
CA LEU A 207 -3.70 -5.41 -17.50
C LEU A 207 -4.92 -6.21 -17.97
N GLY A 208 -4.91 -6.68 -19.22
CA GLY A 208 -5.95 -7.53 -19.78
C GLY A 208 -6.09 -8.85 -19.02
N HIS A 209 -4.98 -9.57 -18.84
CA HIS A 209 -4.93 -10.83 -18.07
C HIS A 209 -5.34 -10.64 -16.61
N TYR A 210 -4.89 -9.56 -15.96
CA TYR A 210 -5.27 -9.22 -14.60
C TYR A 210 -6.79 -9.02 -14.48
N ASN A 211 -7.37 -8.21 -15.36
CA ASN A 211 -8.81 -7.91 -15.32
C ASN A 211 -9.66 -9.15 -15.62
N ASP A 212 -9.24 -9.98 -16.58
CA ASP A 212 -9.91 -11.26 -16.84
C ASP A 212 -9.87 -12.18 -15.62
N LEU A 213 -8.71 -12.31 -14.97
CA LEU A 213 -8.56 -13.16 -13.79
C LEU A 213 -9.46 -12.69 -12.65
N VAL A 214 -9.50 -11.38 -12.39
CA VAL A 214 -10.41 -10.79 -11.38
C VAL A 214 -11.87 -11.04 -11.72
N ARG A 215 -12.25 -10.89 -12.99
CA ARG A 215 -13.62 -11.16 -13.46
C ARG A 215 -13.99 -12.63 -13.23
N ARG A 216 -13.19 -13.57 -13.74
CA ARG A 216 -13.44 -15.02 -13.57
C ARG A 216 -13.46 -15.42 -12.09
N THR A 217 -12.64 -14.79 -11.26
CA THR A 217 -12.66 -14.99 -9.80
C THR A 217 -14.01 -14.61 -9.19
N ARG A 218 -14.53 -13.42 -9.51
CA ARG A 218 -15.83 -12.94 -9.02
C ARG A 218 -16.99 -13.79 -9.55
N ASP A 219 -16.92 -14.19 -10.81
CA ASP A 219 -17.94 -14.99 -11.48
C ASP A 219 -17.89 -16.48 -11.09
N SER A 220 -16.95 -16.87 -10.22
CA SER A 220 -16.73 -18.26 -9.80
C SER A 220 -16.41 -19.19 -10.98
N ALA A 221 -15.69 -18.69 -11.98
CA ALA A 221 -15.33 -19.35 -13.24
C ALA A 221 -13.81 -19.63 -13.33
N LEU A 222 -13.16 -19.86 -12.18
CA LEU A 222 -11.76 -20.28 -12.13
C LEU A 222 -11.64 -21.79 -12.32
N GLU A 223 -10.59 -22.20 -13.01
CA GLU A 223 -10.19 -23.58 -13.22
C GLU A 223 -9.01 -23.95 -12.30
N LEU A 224 -8.72 -25.25 -12.17
CA LEU A 224 -7.59 -25.72 -11.36
C LEU A 224 -6.24 -25.19 -11.87
N SER A 225 -6.11 -25.03 -13.18
CA SER A 225 -4.92 -24.49 -13.86
C SER A 225 -4.59 -23.06 -13.43
N ASP A 226 -5.58 -22.27 -13.03
CA ASP A 226 -5.39 -20.89 -12.55
C ASP A 226 -4.63 -20.82 -11.22
N PHE A 227 -4.62 -21.89 -10.43
CA PHE A 227 -3.93 -21.93 -9.14
C PHE A 227 -2.57 -22.62 -9.21
N ASP A 228 -2.37 -23.45 -10.24
CA ASP A 228 -1.18 -24.27 -10.38
C ASP A 228 0.07 -23.42 -10.59
N THR A 229 1.23 -23.93 -10.19
CA THR A 229 2.57 -23.34 -10.47
C THR A 229 2.74 -21.87 -10.06
N THR A 230 2.02 -21.37 -9.06
CA THR A 230 2.25 -20.00 -8.55
C THR A 230 3.67 -19.89 -7.99
N THR A 231 4.46 -18.92 -8.45
CA THR A 231 5.87 -18.77 -8.03
C THR A 231 6.07 -17.65 -7.01
N ALA A 232 5.28 -16.58 -7.11
CA ALA A 232 5.21 -15.49 -6.15
C ALA A 232 3.78 -14.98 -6.01
N THR A 233 3.45 -14.37 -4.87
CA THR A 233 2.10 -13.85 -4.60
C THR A 233 2.13 -12.37 -4.25
N LEU A 234 1.15 -11.61 -4.73
CA LEU A 234 0.83 -10.26 -4.28
C LEU A 234 -0.44 -10.30 -3.43
N THR A 235 -0.40 -9.69 -2.24
CA THR A 235 -1.56 -9.44 -1.40
C THR A 235 -1.67 -7.96 -1.04
N ASN A 236 -2.90 -7.42 -1.09
CA ASN A 236 -3.17 -6.00 -0.86
C ASN A 236 -4.20 -5.80 0.27
N PRO A 237 -3.79 -5.97 1.54
CA PRO A 237 -4.63 -5.61 2.69
C PRO A 237 -4.78 -4.09 2.87
N GLY A 238 -4.01 -3.27 2.15
CA GLY A 238 -4.16 -1.81 2.17
C GLY A 238 -5.56 -1.31 1.81
N MET A 239 -6.33 -2.09 1.03
CA MET A 239 -7.73 -1.79 0.68
C MET A 239 -8.66 -1.72 1.90
N ILE A 240 -8.29 -2.36 3.02
CA ILE A 240 -9.06 -2.36 4.28
C ILE A 240 -8.37 -1.55 5.38
N GLY A 241 -7.38 -0.71 5.02
CA GLY A 241 -6.70 0.19 5.95
C GLY A 241 -5.46 -0.38 6.63
N THR A 242 -5.05 -1.62 6.33
CA THR A 242 -3.84 -2.21 6.92
C THR A 242 -2.58 -1.52 6.39
N ILE A 243 -1.82 -0.87 7.27
CA ILE A 243 -0.58 -0.13 6.91
C ILE A 243 0.58 -1.09 6.62
N LEU A 244 0.71 -2.16 7.39
CA LEU A 244 1.79 -3.14 7.28
C LEU A 244 1.21 -4.54 7.47
N SER A 245 1.62 -5.48 6.62
CA SER A 245 1.24 -6.89 6.74
C SER A 245 2.47 -7.78 6.59
N VAL A 246 2.57 -8.80 7.44
CA VAL A 246 3.55 -9.89 7.32
C VAL A 246 2.78 -11.13 6.86
N PRO A 247 2.61 -11.31 5.54
CA PRO A 247 1.79 -12.39 5.01
C PRO A 247 2.43 -13.76 5.22
N ARG A 248 1.59 -14.80 5.32
CA ARG A 248 2.06 -16.19 5.39
C ARG A 248 2.48 -16.68 4.00
N LEU A 249 3.73 -17.09 3.87
CA LEU A 249 4.28 -17.66 2.63
C LEU A 249 3.85 -19.12 2.45
N MET A 250 3.44 -19.49 1.23
CA MET A 250 3.09 -20.87 0.88
C MET A 250 4.37 -21.67 0.59
N ALA A 251 4.41 -22.94 1.01
CA ALA A 251 5.61 -23.78 0.91
C ALA A 251 6.15 -24.00 -0.52
N THR A 252 5.34 -23.75 -1.55
CA THR A 252 5.72 -23.90 -2.96
C THR A 252 6.24 -22.62 -3.60
N GLN A 253 6.28 -21.50 -2.86
CA GLN A 253 6.63 -20.17 -3.35
C GLN A 253 7.86 -19.63 -2.61
N GLY A 254 8.65 -18.81 -3.28
CA GLY A 254 9.78 -18.12 -2.63
C GLY A 254 9.41 -16.81 -1.97
N LEU A 255 8.38 -16.13 -2.48
CA LEU A 255 8.07 -14.76 -2.16
C LEU A 255 6.56 -14.50 -2.08
N ILE A 256 6.15 -13.77 -1.05
CA ILE A 256 4.86 -13.08 -1.01
C ILE A 256 5.08 -11.61 -0.67
N VAL A 257 4.50 -10.73 -1.48
CA VAL A 257 4.60 -9.27 -1.33
C VAL A 257 3.29 -8.73 -0.74
N GLY A 258 3.39 -8.02 0.38
CA GLY A 258 2.28 -7.31 1.00
C GLY A 258 2.30 -5.83 0.64
N VAL A 259 1.15 -5.28 0.25
CA VAL A 259 0.97 -3.85 -0.01
C VAL A 259 0.04 -3.24 1.04
N GLY A 260 0.56 -2.25 1.75
CA GLY A 260 -0.15 -1.49 2.78
C GLY A 260 -1.07 -0.43 2.21
N SER A 261 -1.84 0.21 3.10
CA SER A 261 -2.70 1.34 2.76
C SER A 261 -1.87 2.54 2.30
N ILE A 262 -2.45 3.30 1.37
CA ILE A 262 -1.88 4.57 0.91
C ILE A 262 -2.46 5.66 1.81
N GLY A 263 -1.59 6.44 2.46
CA GLY A 263 -1.99 7.52 3.33
C GLY A 263 -0.84 8.47 3.64
N TYR A 264 -1.14 9.59 4.27
CA TYR A 264 -0.08 10.42 4.83
C TYR A 264 0.57 9.72 6.02
N PRO A 265 1.86 9.97 6.30
CA PRO A 265 2.44 9.62 7.59
C PRO A 265 1.57 10.09 8.75
N THR A 266 1.54 9.33 9.84
CA THR A 266 0.63 9.54 10.98
C THR A 266 0.68 10.97 11.51
N GLU A 267 1.87 11.56 11.50
CA GLU A 267 2.18 12.91 11.99
C GLU A 267 1.48 14.01 11.17
N TYR A 268 1.12 13.73 9.91
CA TYR A 268 0.53 14.69 8.97
C TYR A 268 -0.94 14.39 8.63
N HIS A 269 -1.54 13.36 9.24
CA HIS A 269 -2.90 12.91 8.88
C HIS A 269 -3.98 13.98 9.08
N ALA A 270 -3.79 14.90 10.03
CA ALA A 270 -4.73 15.97 10.35
C ALA A 270 -4.40 17.32 9.68
N PHE A 271 -3.38 17.38 8.82
CA PHE A 271 -3.02 18.63 8.16
C PHE A 271 -4.07 18.99 7.11
N PRO A 272 -4.49 20.27 7.02
CA PRO A 272 -5.36 20.72 5.94
C PRO A 272 -4.72 20.46 4.56
N PRO A 273 -5.51 20.11 3.53
CA PRO A 273 -4.99 19.86 2.19
C PRO A 273 -4.13 21.00 1.63
N GLU A 274 -4.46 22.25 1.95
CA GLU A 274 -3.72 23.43 1.52
C GLU A 274 -2.31 23.45 2.13
N VAL A 275 -2.18 23.07 3.41
CA VAL A 275 -0.88 22.99 4.09
C VAL A 275 -0.06 21.84 3.51
N ILE A 276 -0.68 20.69 3.23
CA ILE A 276 -0.01 19.57 2.56
C ILE A 276 0.55 19.98 1.19
N ALA A 277 -0.25 20.70 0.39
CA ALA A 277 0.15 21.17 -0.93
C ALA A 277 1.30 22.19 -0.85
N GLN A 278 1.26 23.10 0.12
CA GLN A 278 2.32 24.10 0.33
C GLN A 278 3.64 23.47 0.80
N THR A 279 3.55 22.46 1.67
CA THR A 279 4.71 21.80 2.29
C THR A 279 5.29 20.66 1.45
N GLY A 280 4.61 20.24 0.38
CA GLY A 280 5.11 19.20 -0.52
C GLY A 280 5.14 17.81 0.12
N ILE A 281 4.18 17.49 0.99
CA ILE A 281 4.13 16.19 1.67
C ILE A 281 3.48 15.14 0.77
N SER A 282 4.16 14.00 0.58
CA SER A 282 3.63 12.86 -0.17
C SER A 282 2.88 11.91 0.75
N GLN A 283 1.82 11.29 0.21
CA GLN A 283 1.34 10.03 0.74
C GLN A 283 2.43 8.95 0.59
N VAL A 284 2.42 7.98 1.50
CA VAL A 284 3.32 6.84 1.50
C VAL A 284 2.50 5.54 1.54
N MET A 285 3.15 4.45 1.16
CA MET A 285 2.64 3.10 1.40
C MET A 285 3.79 2.20 1.83
N THR A 286 3.46 1.18 2.63
CA THR A 286 4.44 0.15 2.99
C THR A 286 4.37 -1.00 1.99
N ILE A 287 5.53 -1.45 1.52
CA ILE A 287 5.67 -2.73 0.80
C ILE A 287 6.49 -3.69 1.67
N THR A 288 5.97 -4.89 1.87
CA THR A 288 6.65 -5.97 2.59
C THR A 288 7.01 -7.10 1.63
N SER A 289 8.18 -7.70 1.84
CA SER A 289 8.65 -8.89 1.13
C SER A 289 8.87 -9.98 2.18
N THR A 290 7.96 -10.94 2.26
CA THR A 290 8.13 -12.14 3.10
C THR A 290 8.61 -13.27 2.22
N TYR A 291 9.81 -13.78 2.52
CA TYR A 291 10.55 -14.71 1.67
C TYR A 291 11.07 -15.90 2.45
N ASP A 292 11.30 -17.03 1.77
CA ASP A 292 11.93 -18.22 2.34
C ASP A 292 13.43 -17.99 2.54
N HIS A 293 13.86 -17.81 3.79
CA HIS A 293 15.25 -17.47 4.14
C HIS A 293 16.22 -18.65 3.89
N ARG A 294 15.72 -19.85 3.54
CA ARG A 294 16.59 -20.96 3.12
C ARG A 294 17.22 -20.72 1.75
N VAL A 295 16.51 -20.03 0.85
CA VAL A 295 16.91 -19.85 -0.57
C VAL A 295 17.06 -18.39 -0.99
N ILE A 296 16.44 -17.46 -0.27
CA ILE A 296 16.53 -16.01 -0.52
C ILE A 296 17.21 -15.32 0.66
N GLN A 297 18.20 -14.46 0.37
CA GLN A 297 18.94 -13.71 1.39
C GLN A 297 18.31 -12.34 1.65
N GLY A 298 18.45 -11.82 2.87
CA GLY A 298 17.86 -10.52 3.25
C GLY A 298 18.40 -9.33 2.45
N ALA A 299 19.68 -9.35 2.08
CA ALA A 299 20.26 -8.32 1.22
C ALA A 299 19.59 -8.28 -0.16
N GLU A 300 19.23 -9.45 -0.70
CA GLU A 300 18.58 -9.58 -2.01
C GLU A 300 17.12 -9.12 -1.96
N SER A 301 16.36 -9.55 -0.94
CA SER A 301 15.00 -9.05 -0.71
C SER A 301 14.97 -7.52 -0.50
N GLY A 302 15.93 -6.97 0.25
CA GLY A 302 16.06 -5.53 0.44
C GLY A 302 16.40 -4.77 -0.85
N ALA A 303 17.28 -5.33 -1.69
CA ALA A 303 17.64 -4.77 -2.99
C ALA A 303 16.48 -4.86 -3.99
N PHE A 304 15.73 -5.96 -3.99
CA PHE A 304 14.51 -6.13 -4.75
C PHE A 304 13.47 -5.05 -4.40
N LEU A 305 13.15 -4.86 -3.12
CA LEU A 305 12.22 -3.80 -2.70
C LEU A 305 12.72 -2.40 -3.07
N LYS A 306 14.03 -2.14 -2.98
CA LYS A 306 14.62 -0.87 -3.44
C LYS A 306 14.37 -0.66 -4.94
N HIS A 307 14.50 -1.70 -5.74
CA HIS A 307 14.29 -1.60 -7.17
C HIS A 307 12.81 -1.43 -7.52
N VAL A 308 11.90 -2.10 -6.81
CA VAL A 308 10.44 -1.85 -6.94
C VAL A 308 10.11 -0.39 -6.62
N GLU A 309 10.67 0.18 -5.55
CA GLU A 309 10.53 1.63 -5.26
C GLU A 309 11.07 2.49 -6.40
N GLN A 310 12.25 2.17 -6.95
CA GLN A 310 12.83 2.91 -8.08
C GLN A 310 11.90 2.92 -9.29
N LEU A 311 11.31 1.79 -9.65
CA LEU A 311 10.32 1.69 -10.73
C LEU A 311 9.11 2.58 -10.45
N LEU A 312 8.51 2.46 -9.25
CA LEU A 312 7.34 3.25 -8.85
C LEU A 312 7.63 4.77 -8.76
N THR A 313 8.89 5.15 -8.55
CA THR A 313 9.37 6.54 -8.57
C THR A 313 9.92 6.97 -9.94
N GLY A 314 9.67 6.19 -10.99
CA GLY A 314 9.88 6.58 -12.39
C GLY A 314 11.29 6.34 -12.94
N HIS A 315 12.12 5.58 -12.23
CA HIS A 315 13.41 5.16 -12.77
C HIS A 315 13.24 4.06 -13.83
N HIS A 316 14.30 3.83 -14.60
CA HIS A 316 14.40 2.74 -15.60
C HIS A 316 13.35 2.81 -16.71
N GLY A 317 12.78 3.99 -16.99
CA GLY A 317 11.79 4.16 -18.04
C GLY A 317 10.43 3.50 -17.75
N PHE A 318 10.12 3.24 -16.47
CA PHE A 318 8.98 2.43 -16.08
C PHE A 318 7.63 3.02 -16.52
N TYR A 319 7.42 4.33 -16.35
CA TYR A 319 6.18 4.96 -16.78
C TYR A 319 6.15 5.17 -18.30
N GLU A 320 7.29 5.39 -18.94
CA GLU A 320 7.41 5.44 -20.40
C GLU A 320 7.00 4.10 -21.03
N GLU A 321 7.42 2.98 -20.44
CA GLU A 321 6.98 1.63 -20.83
C GLU A 321 5.46 1.48 -20.70
N ILE A 322 4.88 1.86 -19.56
CA ILE A 322 3.43 1.78 -19.31
C ILE A 322 2.66 2.66 -20.31
N PHE A 323 3.10 3.90 -20.50
CA PHE A 323 2.43 4.87 -21.37
C PHE A 323 2.49 4.44 -22.82
N LYS A 324 3.66 3.98 -23.28
CA LYS A 324 3.83 3.41 -24.62
C LYS A 324 2.95 2.17 -24.82
N SER A 325 2.92 1.27 -23.85
CA SER A 325 2.12 0.04 -23.92
C SER A 325 0.61 0.32 -23.97
N LEU A 326 0.16 1.43 -23.37
CA LEU A 326 -1.23 1.87 -23.42
C LEU A 326 -1.56 2.84 -24.56
N GLY A 327 -0.57 3.24 -25.37
CA GLY A 327 -0.76 4.23 -26.43
C GLY A 327 -1.10 5.63 -25.93
N ILE A 328 -0.63 6.01 -24.72
CA ILE A 328 -0.93 7.33 -24.14
C ILE A 328 -0.07 8.39 -24.87
N PRO A 329 -0.69 9.40 -25.50
CA PRO A 329 0.02 10.41 -26.30
C PRO A 329 0.62 11.54 -25.45
N TYR A 330 0.89 11.28 -24.17
CA TYR A 330 1.38 12.28 -23.21
C TYR A 330 2.66 11.79 -22.55
N GLN A 331 3.49 12.73 -22.11
CA GLN A 331 4.63 12.37 -21.28
C GLN A 331 4.16 11.98 -19.88
N PRO A 332 4.72 10.92 -19.27
CA PRO A 332 4.52 10.70 -17.85
C PRO A 332 5.13 11.86 -17.05
N TYR A 333 4.51 12.17 -15.92
CA TYR A 333 5.16 13.00 -14.92
C TYR A 333 6.45 12.31 -14.45
N VAL A 334 7.43 13.15 -14.10
CA VAL A 334 8.72 12.73 -13.54
C VAL A 334 8.87 13.23 -12.11
N LEU A 335 9.53 12.45 -11.26
CA LEU A 335 9.85 12.91 -9.91
C LEU A 335 10.93 14.00 -10.00
N ALA A 336 10.64 15.15 -9.40
CA ALA A 336 11.58 16.26 -9.30
C ALA A 336 11.60 16.78 -7.87
N THR A 337 12.69 17.41 -7.45
CA THR A 337 12.76 18.12 -6.18
C THR A 337 11.82 19.31 -6.22
N ASP A 338 11.07 19.54 -5.13
CA ASP A 338 10.24 20.74 -5.02
C ASP A 338 11.14 21.99 -5.05
N SER A 339 10.85 22.86 -6.01
CA SER A 339 11.53 24.13 -6.19
C SER A 339 10.90 25.27 -5.38
N THR A 340 9.83 24.99 -4.63
CA THR A 340 9.19 25.98 -3.77
C THR A 340 9.92 26.11 -2.43
N PRO A 341 10.30 27.32 -2.03
CA PRO A 341 10.83 27.55 -0.69
C PRO A 341 9.86 27.10 0.41
N GLN A 342 10.43 26.52 1.49
CA GLN A 342 9.67 26.04 2.64
C GLN A 342 9.25 27.19 3.56
N VAL A 343 8.10 26.99 4.21
CA VAL A 343 7.45 27.89 5.18
C VAL A 343 8.46 28.57 6.11
N GLY A 344 8.60 29.89 5.98
CA GLY A 344 9.23 30.75 6.99
C GLY A 344 10.31 31.70 6.49
N SER A 345 10.50 31.87 5.18
CA SER A 345 11.50 32.77 4.63
C SER A 345 10.91 33.84 3.70
N GLN A 346 11.41 35.07 3.71
CA GLN A 346 10.96 36.13 2.78
C GLN A 346 11.27 35.81 1.30
N ARG A 347 12.10 34.80 1.02
CA ARG A 347 12.35 34.33 -0.35
C ARG A 347 11.13 33.60 -0.94
N ASP A 348 10.22 33.14 -0.08
CA ASP A 348 9.06 32.30 -0.43
C ASP A 348 8.05 33.04 -1.32
N GLU A 349 7.79 34.33 -1.07
CA GLU A 349 6.83 35.13 -1.86
C GLU A 349 7.32 35.37 -3.30
N MET A 350 8.60 35.70 -3.47
CA MET A 350 9.19 36.00 -4.78
C MET A 350 9.19 34.76 -5.68
N ASP A 351 9.45 33.58 -5.14
CA ASP A 351 9.46 32.34 -5.91
C ASP A 351 8.05 31.89 -6.30
N MET A 352 7.05 32.10 -5.44
CA MET A 352 5.64 31.90 -5.83
C MET A 352 5.19 32.89 -6.92
N VAL A 353 5.62 34.16 -6.86
CA VAL A 353 5.38 35.13 -7.93
C VAL A 353 6.04 34.71 -9.24
N ARG A 354 7.28 34.18 -9.19
CA ARG A 354 7.93 33.63 -10.38
C ARG A 354 7.17 32.44 -10.94
N LYS A 355 6.77 31.47 -10.12
CA LYS A 355 5.95 30.33 -10.56
C LYS A 355 4.62 30.79 -11.18
N GLN A 356 3.96 31.78 -10.59
CA GLN A 356 2.75 32.39 -11.14
C GLN A 356 2.98 32.94 -12.56
N ALA A 357 4.07 33.67 -12.80
CA ALA A 357 4.42 34.15 -14.13
C ALA A 357 4.68 32.99 -15.11
N ARG A 358 5.34 31.92 -14.64
CA ARG A 358 5.62 30.72 -15.43
C ARG A 358 4.36 29.94 -15.81
N VAL A 359 3.37 29.85 -14.92
CA VAL A 359 2.06 29.24 -15.22
C VAL A 359 1.33 30.01 -16.32
N LEU A 360 1.34 31.35 -16.28
CA LEU A 360 0.74 32.16 -17.36
C LEU A 360 1.48 31.98 -18.70
N GLN A 361 2.82 31.87 -18.67
CA GLN A 361 3.62 31.55 -19.85
C GLN A 361 3.27 30.16 -20.42
N LEU A 362 3.07 29.16 -19.57
CA LEU A 362 2.67 27.81 -19.97
C LEU A 362 1.27 27.80 -20.58
N ILE A 363 0.29 28.48 -19.96
CA ILE A 363 -1.06 28.63 -20.52
C ILE A 363 -1.00 29.24 -21.92
N ARG A 364 -0.19 30.30 -22.10
CA ARG A 364 0.02 30.91 -23.42
C ARG A 364 0.70 29.94 -24.39
N ALA A 365 1.71 29.18 -23.95
CA ALA A 365 2.38 28.20 -24.81
C ALA A 365 1.42 27.13 -25.34
N PHE A 366 0.53 26.61 -24.48
CA PHE A 366 -0.52 25.69 -24.92
C PHE A 366 -1.45 26.35 -25.94
N ARG A 367 -1.96 27.57 -25.69
CA ARG A 367 -2.83 28.27 -26.65
C ARG A 367 -2.19 28.49 -28.02
N VAL A 368 -0.86 28.66 -28.08
CA VAL A 368 -0.14 28.93 -29.32
C VAL A 368 0.30 27.65 -30.02
N ARG A 369 0.77 26.63 -29.30
CA ARG A 369 1.52 25.50 -29.86
C ARG A 369 0.99 24.11 -29.53
N ALA A 370 0.00 23.97 -28.66
CA ALA A 370 -0.47 22.63 -28.25
C ALA A 370 -1.08 21.79 -29.38
N HIS A 371 -1.47 22.42 -30.50
CA HIS A 371 -1.86 21.70 -31.71
C HIS A 371 -0.77 20.74 -32.23
N LEU A 372 0.51 21.00 -31.92
CA LEU A 372 1.64 20.11 -32.26
C LEU A 372 1.60 18.78 -31.48
N GLN A 373 1.02 18.77 -30.27
CA GLN A 373 0.83 17.58 -29.44
C GLN A 373 -0.58 16.99 -29.55
N ALA A 374 -1.41 17.49 -30.47
CA ALA A 374 -2.77 16.98 -30.63
C ALA A 374 -2.75 15.58 -31.25
N ASP A 375 -3.50 14.66 -30.64
CA ASP A 375 -3.67 13.29 -31.11
C ASP A 375 -4.65 13.24 -32.30
N VAL A 376 -4.24 13.78 -33.44
CA VAL A 376 -5.05 13.93 -34.65
C VAL A 376 -4.82 12.82 -35.68
N ASN A 377 -3.79 11.98 -35.51
CA ASN A 377 -3.45 10.93 -36.48
C ASN A 377 -4.23 9.62 -36.20
N PRO A 378 -5.16 9.20 -37.07
CA PRO A 378 -5.96 7.99 -36.85
C PRO A 378 -5.17 6.69 -37.07
N LEU A 379 -3.99 6.74 -37.72
CA LEU A 379 -3.17 5.56 -37.98
C LEU A 379 -2.29 5.16 -36.78
N GLY A 380 -2.30 5.96 -35.72
CA GLY A 380 -1.43 5.81 -34.57
C GLY A 380 -0.73 7.13 -34.26
N TYR A 381 -0.25 7.24 -33.03
CA TYR A 381 0.40 8.43 -32.55
C TYR A 381 1.87 8.13 -32.27
N ASP A 382 2.76 8.75 -33.04
CA ASP A 382 4.18 8.81 -32.73
C ASP A 382 4.39 10.03 -31.82
N TRP A 383 4.66 9.77 -30.54
CA TRP A 383 4.85 10.84 -29.58
C TRP A 383 6.13 11.62 -29.87
N GLU A 384 5.98 12.93 -30.06
CA GLU A 384 7.09 13.88 -30.17
C GLU A 384 7.17 14.77 -28.92
N TYR A 385 8.40 14.98 -28.44
CA TYR A 385 8.65 15.82 -27.28
C TYR A 385 8.65 17.29 -27.68
N HIS A 386 7.83 18.10 -27.01
CA HIS A 386 7.79 19.55 -27.19
C HIS A 386 8.13 20.24 -25.86
N PRO A 387 9.38 20.73 -25.68
CA PRO A 387 9.84 21.36 -24.45
C PRO A 387 8.94 22.52 -23.99
N GLU A 388 8.39 23.30 -24.94
CA GLU A 388 7.48 24.42 -24.65
C GLU A 388 6.14 24.02 -24.01
N LEU A 389 5.78 22.74 -24.01
CA LEU A 389 4.54 22.23 -23.43
C LEU A 389 4.80 21.41 -22.16
N ASP A 390 6.07 21.19 -21.80
CA ASP A 390 6.48 20.46 -20.62
C ASP A 390 6.54 21.42 -19.41
N PRO A 391 5.71 21.23 -18.36
CA PRO A 391 5.75 22.06 -17.15
C PRO A 391 7.14 22.13 -16.49
N LYS A 392 7.98 21.09 -16.67
CA LYS A 392 9.33 21.04 -16.13
C LYS A 392 10.21 22.17 -16.66
N GLU A 393 10.09 22.54 -17.94
CA GLU A 393 10.86 23.63 -18.56
C GLU A 393 10.47 25.01 -18.00
N TYR A 394 9.34 25.08 -17.30
CA TYR A 394 8.84 26.25 -16.59
C TYR A 394 9.21 26.24 -15.09
N GLY A 395 9.98 25.26 -14.64
CA GLY A 395 10.35 25.08 -13.22
C GLY A 395 9.19 24.59 -12.35
N LEU A 396 8.12 24.07 -12.97
CA LEU A 396 6.97 23.50 -12.30
C LEU A 396 7.16 21.98 -12.16
N THR A 397 6.84 21.46 -11.00
CA THR A 397 7.07 20.06 -10.63
C THR A 397 5.77 19.38 -10.21
N ILE A 398 5.81 18.06 -9.97
CA ILE A 398 4.64 17.33 -9.46
C ILE A 398 4.15 17.84 -8.10
N TRP A 399 4.99 18.55 -7.35
CA TRP A 399 4.65 19.17 -6.06
C TRP A 399 3.85 20.47 -6.22
N ASP A 400 3.82 21.03 -7.43
CA ASP A 400 3.04 22.23 -7.74
C ASP A 400 1.60 21.92 -8.16
N LEU A 401 1.28 20.66 -8.49
CA LEU A 401 0.00 20.25 -9.05
C LEU A 401 -1.21 20.66 -8.20
N ASP A 402 -1.08 20.59 -6.88
CA ASP A 402 -2.15 20.93 -5.93
C ASP A 402 -2.11 22.39 -5.46
N ARG A 403 -1.10 23.15 -5.90
CA ARG A 403 -0.96 24.58 -5.58
C ARG A 403 -1.82 25.41 -6.54
N ARG A 404 -2.36 26.51 -6.03
CA ARG A 404 -3.30 27.36 -6.77
C ARG A 404 -2.60 28.53 -7.43
N PHE A 405 -2.99 28.80 -8.68
CA PHE A 405 -2.43 29.86 -9.50
C PHE A 405 -3.55 30.66 -10.18
N VAL A 406 -3.30 31.94 -10.40
CA VAL A 406 -4.15 32.81 -11.22
C VAL A 406 -4.09 32.34 -12.67
N THR A 407 -5.24 32.27 -13.34
CA THR A 407 -5.35 31.65 -14.68
C THR A 407 -5.58 32.67 -15.80
N GLY A 408 -5.99 33.90 -15.45
CA GLY A 408 -6.45 34.89 -16.43
C GLY A 408 -7.77 34.51 -17.12
N GLY A 409 -8.69 33.87 -16.38
CA GLY A 409 -10.03 33.49 -16.86
C GLY A 409 -10.09 32.14 -17.59
N LEU A 410 -9.03 31.31 -17.53
CA LEU A 410 -9.05 29.96 -18.11
C LEU A 410 -10.19 29.13 -17.50
N GLY A 411 -11.03 28.52 -18.36
CA GLY A 411 -12.17 27.72 -17.89
C GLY A 411 -13.21 28.51 -17.09
N GLY A 412 -13.24 29.85 -17.23
CA GLY A 412 -14.18 30.72 -16.50
C GLY A 412 -13.87 30.90 -15.01
N SER A 413 -12.68 30.51 -14.55
CA SER A 413 -12.25 30.64 -13.15
C SER A 413 -10.97 31.45 -13.04
N ASP A 414 -10.89 32.42 -12.14
CA ASP A 414 -9.71 33.26 -11.99
C ASP A 414 -8.53 32.55 -11.31
N ILE A 415 -8.79 31.54 -10.46
CA ILE A 415 -7.78 30.82 -9.68
C ILE A 415 -8.09 29.32 -9.68
N LEU A 416 -7.15 28.50 -10.16
CA LEU A 416 -7.25 27.05 -10.21
C LEU A 416 -5.96 26.36 -9.69
N PRO A 417 -6.05 25.14 -9.15
CA PRO A 417 -4.90 24.25 -8.99
C PRO A 417 -4.16 24.03 -10.32
N LEU A 418 -2.83 23.88 -10.30
CA LEU A 418 -2.06 23.60 -11.52
C LEU A 418 -2.53 22.32 -12.23
N ARG A 419 -2.95 21.28 -11.50
CA ARG A 419 -3.52 20.07 -12.09
C ARG A 419 -4.73 20.36 -12.97
N ASP A 420 -5.63 21.23 -12.50
CA ASP A 420 -6.87 21.56 -13.20
C ASP A 420 -6.57 22.44 -14.41
N ILE A 421 -5.60 23.35 -14.29
CA ILE A 421 -5.08 24.14 -15.41
C ILE A 421 -4.56 23.20 -16.52
N LEU A 422 -3.66 22.26 -16.17
CA LEU A 422 -3.11 21.31 -17.14
C LEU A 422 -4.18 20.41 -17.76
N ASP A 423 -5.14 19.95 -16.97
CA ASP A 423 -6.25 19.13 -17.46
C ASP A 423 -7.11 19.90 -18.46
N ILE A 424 -7.49 21.16 -18.16
CA ILE A 424 -8.23 22.02 -19.09
C ILE A 424 -7.43 22.24 -20.39
N LEU A 425 -6.13 22.56 -20.27
CA LEU A 425 -5.28 22.81 -21.43
C LEU A 425 -5.17 21.57 -22.32
N ARG A 426 -4.93 20.39 -21.75
CA ARG A 426 -4.85 19.13 -22.50
C ARG A 426 -6.18 18.78 -23.15
N GLN A 427 -7.28 18.87 -22.39
CA GLN A 427 -8.63 18.61 -22.91
C GLN A 427 -9.00 19.51 -24.08
N THR A 428 -8.57 20.77 -24.03
CA THR A 428 -8.91 21.76 -25.04
C THR A 428 -8.03 21.67 -26.28
N TYR A 429 -6.71 21.46 -26.12
CA TYR A 429 -5.76 21.68 -27.21
C TYR A 429 -4.98 20.44 -27.69
N THR A 430 -4.90 19.36 -26.89
CA THR A 430 -4.03 18.21 -27.21
C THR A 430 -4.78 16.90 -27.45
N ARG A 431 -6.12 16.94 -27.52
CA ARG A 431 -6.95 15.75 -27.81
C ARG A 431 -7.05 15.53 -29.32
N LYS A 432 -8.20 15.02 -29.79
CA LYS A 432 -8.50 14.72 -31.19
C LYS A 432 -8.70 15.96 -32.08
N VAL A 433 -8.45 17.16 -31.57
CA VAL A 433 -8.58 18.42 -32.29
C VAL A 433 -7.37 19.29 -31.97
N GLY A 434 -6.59 19.63 -33.00
CA GLY A 434 -5.56 20.66 -32.91
C GLY A 434 -6.16 22.02 -33.24
N ILE A 435 -5.99 23.00 -32.35
CA ILE A 435 -6.57 24.34 -32.51
C ILE A 435 -5.45 25.35 -32.79
N GLU A 436 -5.57 26.06 -33.91
CA GLU A 436 -4.71 27.17 -34.30
C GLU A 436 -5.54 28.44 -34.50
N PHE A 437 -5.47 29.38 -33.57
CA PHE A 437 -6.28 30.60 -33.63
C PHE A 437 -5.52 31.88 -33.27
N MET A 438 -4.37 31.77 -32.58
CA MET A 438 -3.60 32.93 -32.10
C MET A 438 -2.94 33.76 -33.21
N HIS A 439 -3.07 33.35 -34.48
CA HIS A 439 -2.64 34.11 -35.66
C HIS A 439 -3.73 35.06 -36.19
N ILE A 440 -4.97 34.95 -35.71
CA ILE A 440 -6.07 35.82 -36.10
C ILE A 440 -5.79 37.22 -35.50
N SER A 441 -5.73 38.22 -36.37
CA SER A 441 -5.65 39.64 -35.98
C SER A 441 -7.05 40.22 -36.08
N ASP A 442 -7.59 40.71 -34.96
CA ASP A 442 -8.86 41.45 -34.92
C ASP A 442 -8.69 42.90 -35.39
#